data_AF-A0A357AZP2-F1
#
_entry.id   AF-A0A357AZP2-F1
#
_cell.length_a   1.000
_cell.length_b   1.000
_cell.length_c   1.000
_cell.angle_alpha   90.00
_cell.angle_beta   90.00
_cell.angle_gamma   90.00
#
_symmetry.space_group_name_H-M   'P 1'
#
loop_
_entity.id
_entity.type
_entity.pdbx_description
1 polymer ?
#
loop_
_entity_poly.entity_id
_entity_poly.type
_entity_poly.pdbx_seq_one_letter_code
_entity_poly.pdbx_strand_id
1 'polypeptide(L)'
;MEVQYFENGDLAIFNGHKYRRDKHTGYYLNSARRERLHRAVWEYHKGKIPEGFHIHHIDEDKSNNEIMNLALLPGRVHAYLHGKEHDLYHHEEIVKNLVQHAAPKSKTWHHSKAGREWHSEHAKESAAHMEKREYVCQNCGKHFFKKPLGENKFCSNACRSAYRRKSGVDDETRTCIICGKQFTTNKYTKSVTCSASCRDKYSWRYIRQANRQGKCLQHGG
;
A
#
# COMPACT_ATOMS: atom_id res chain seq x y z
N MET A 1 7.79 -32.32 -40.28
CA MET A 1 8.89 -31.56 -40.87
C MET A 1 9.73 -30.99 -39.75
N GLU A 2 11.03 -31.23 -39.79
CA GLU A 2 12.01 -30.86 -38.75
C GLU A 2 12.75 -29.57 -39.13
N VAL A 3 13.32 -28.89 -38.13
CA VAL A 3 14.15 -27.71 -38.33
C VAL A 3 15.57 -28.16 -38.66
N GLN A 4 16.15 -27.63 -39.74
CA GLN A 4 17.53 -27.91 -40.11
C GLN A 4 18.44 -26.77 -39.70
N TYR A 5 19.49 -27.07 -38.95
CA TYR A 5 20.46 -26.10 -38.46
C TYR A 5 21.77 -26.16 -39.27
N PHE A 6 22.32 -25.00 -39.57
CA PHE A 6 23.56 -24.79 -40.33
C PHE A 6 24.41 -23.72 -39.63
N GLU A 7 25.64 -23.55 -40.10
CA GLU A 7 26.55 -22.52 -39.60
C GLU A 7 26.72 -22.60 -38.06
N ASN A 8 26.95 -23.81 -37.54
CA ASN A 8 27.06 -24.09 -36.11
C ASN A 8 25.83 -23.63 -35.29
N GLY A 9 24.64 -23.65 -35.91
CA GLY A 9 23.38 -23.24 -35.27
C GLY A 9 23.04 -21.76 -35.44
N ASP A 10 23.85 -20.94 -36.11
CA ASP A 10 23.48 -19.54 -36.35
C ASP A 10 22.44 -19.36 -37.47
N LEU A 11 22.20 -20.41 -38.27
CA LEU A 11 21.19 -20.45 -39.32
C LEU A 11 20.26 -21.65 -39.13
N ALA A 12 18.95 -21.40 -39.07
CA ALA A 12 17.92 -22.43 -39.13
C ALA A 12 17.10 -22.30 -40.42
N ILE A 13 16.77 -23.43 -41.04
CA ILE A 13 15.87 -23.50 -42.19
C ILE A 13 14.65 -24.32 -41.80
N PHE A 14 13.46 -23.73 -41.97
CA PHE A 14 12.20 -24.38 -41.71
C PHE A 14 11.17 -23.98 -42.76
N ASN A 15 10.52 -24.96 -43.38
CA ASN A 15 9.53 -24.77 -44.44
C ASN A 15 10.03 -23.87 -45.60
N GLY A 16 11.29 -24.05 -46.03
CA GLY A 16 11.92 -23.25 -47.08
C GLY A 16 12.32 -21.83 -46.66
N HIS A 17 12.08 -21.43 -45.41
CA HIS A 17 12.41 -20.11 -44.90
C HIS A 17 13.64 -20.14 -44.00
N LYS A 18 14.51 -19.14 -44.16
CA LYS A 18 15.73 -18.95 -43.37
C LYS A 18 15.43 -18.12 -42.12
N TYR A 19 15.96 -18.55 -40.98
CA TYR A 19 15.89 -17.85 -39.71
C TYR A 19 17.30 -17.72 -39.14
N ARG A 20 17.70 -16.51 -38.78
CA ARG A 20 19.03 -16.23 -38.21
C ARG A 20 18.92 -16.08 -36.71
N ARG A 21 19.84 -16.70 -35.96
CA ARG A 21 19.92 -16.53 -34.52
C ARG A 21 20.37 -15.11 -34.19
N ASP A 22 19.54 -14.40 -33.45
CA ASP A 22 19.92 -13.13 -32.84
C ASP A 22 20.73 -13.40 -31.58
N LYS A 23 22.00 -13.04 -31.59
CA LYS A 23 22.91 -13.25 -30.45
C LYS A 23 22.54 -12.41 -29.23
N HIS A 24 21.78 -11.34 -29.41
CA HIS A 24 21.32 -10.52 -28.29
C HIS A 24 20.16 -11.18 -27.54
N THR A 25 19.13 -11.64 -28.25
CA THR A 25 17.92 -12.20 -27.61
C THR A 25 17.90 -13.73 -27.52
N GLY A 26 18.74 -14.42 -28.29
CA GLY A 26 18.81 -15.87 -28.42
C GLY A 26 17.78 -16.47 -29.40
N TYR A 27 16.83 -15.67 -29.90
CA TYR A 27 15.78 -16.16 -30.79
C TYR A 27 16.22 -16.23 -32.25
N TYR A 28 15.63 -17.14 -33.00
CA TYR A 28 15.78 -17.22 -34.46
C TYR A 28 14.73 -16.34 -35.15
N LEU A 29 15.19 -15.41 -35.98
CA LEU A 29 14.38 -14.39 -36.63
C LEU A 29 14.42 -14.53 -38.15
N ASN A 30 13.27 -14.38 -38.78
CA ASN A 30 13.16 -14.13 -40.22
C ASN A 30 12.73 -12.67 -40.44
N SER A 31 13.67 -11.83 -40.87
CA SER A 31 13.42 -10.39 -41.05
C SER A 31 12.41 -10.10 -42.18
N ALA A 32 12.41 -10.90 -43.25
CA ALA A 32 11.52 -10.70 -44.39
C ALA A 32 10.05 -10.95 -44.01
N ARG A 33 9.80 -11.94 -43.15
CA ARG A 33 8.47 -12.31 -42.65
C ARG A 33 8.12 -11.65 -41.31
N ARG A 34 9.10 -11.00 -40.67
CA ARG A 34 9.02 -10.45 -39.30
C ARG A 34 8.50 -11.50 -38.30
N GLU A 35 8.97 -12.73 -38.46
CA GLU A 35 8.49 -13.92 -37.75
C GLU A 35 9.61 -14.54 -36.92
N ARG A 36 9.25 -15.20 -35.80
CA ARG A 36 10.18 -15.97 -34.97
C ARG A 36 10.00 -17.46 -35.22
N LEU A 37 11.10 -18.20 -35.28
CA LEU A 37 11.09 -19.63 -35.64
C LEU A 37 10.18 -20.48 -34.76
N HIS A 38 10.28 -20.39 -33.44
CA HIS A 38 9.44 -21.17 -32.52
C HIS A 38 7.93 -20.97 -32.74
N ARG A 39 7.52 -19.77 -33.19
CA ARG A 39 6.11 -19.51 -33.56
C ARG A 39 5.75 -20.17 -34.88
N ALA A 40 6.61 -20.06 -35.88
CA ALA A 40 6.43 -20.72 -37.18
C ALA A 40 6.34 -22.25 -37.03
N VAL A 41 7.21 -22.85 -36.19
CA VAL A 41 7.19 -24.28 -35.87
C VAL A 41 5.88 -24.66 -35.20
N TRP A 42 5.46 -23.91 -34.18
CA TRP A 42 4.17 -24.16 -33.52
C TRP A 42 3.00 -24.08 -34.49
N GLU A 43 2.91 -23.01 -35.27
CA GLU A 43 1.78 -22.79 -36.18
C GLU A 43 1.67 -23.84 -37.26
N TYR A 44 2.80 -24.36 -37.75
CA TYR A 44 2.83 -25.47 -38.70
C TYR A 44 2.27 -26.78 -38.12
N HIS A 45 2.63 -27.12 -36.88
CA HIS A 45 2.28 -28.42 -36.27
C HIS A 45 0.95 -28.41 -35.51
N LYS A 46 0.56 -27.27 -34.92
CA LYS A 46 -0.57 -27.15 -33.99
C LYS A 46 -1.61 -26.10 -34.42
N GLY A 47 -1.32 -25.33 -35.47
CA GLY A 47 -2.20 -24.28 -35.98
C GLY A 47 -2.00 -22.92 -35.30
N LYS A 48 -2.83 -21.96 -35.70
CA LYS A 48 -2.70 -20.54 -35.35
C LYS A 48 -2.60 -20.32 -33.84
N ILE A 49 -1.66 -19.45 -33.42
CA ILE A 49 -1.54 -19.01 -32.03
C ILE A 49 -2.69 -18.04 -31.70
N PRO A 50 -3.56 -18.33 -30.71
CA PRO A 50 -4.64 -17.44 -30.34
C PRO A 50 -4.14 -16.10 -29.78
N GLU A 51 -4.95 -15.05 -29.89
CA GLU A 51 -4.61 -13.74 -29.32
C GLU A 51 -4.42 -13.82 -27.80
N GLY A 52 -3.39 -13.16 -27.28
CA GLY A 52 -3.04 -13.19 -25.87
C GLY A 52 -2.30 -14.45 -25.41
N PHE A 53 -1.91 -15.36 -26.32
CA PHE A 53 -1.08 -16.52 -26.02
C PHE A 53 0.34 -16.36 -26.57
N HIS A 54 1.30 -16.93 -25.85
CA HIS A 54 2.72 -16.97 -26.18
C HIS A 54 3.20 -18.42 -26.24
N ILE A 55 4.24 -18.63 -27.03
CA ILE A 55 4.96 -19.91 -27.06
C ILE A 55 6.14 -19.81 -26.11
N HIS A 56 6.23 -20.79 -25.22
CA HIS A 56 7.26 -20.94 -24.20
C HIS A 56 8.14 -22.15 -24.54
N HIS A 57 9.44 -22.01 -24.32
CA HIS A 57 10.42 -23.09 -24.40
C HIS A 57 10.48 -23.79 -23.05
N ILE A 58 10.09 -25.06 -22.98
CA ILE A 58 9.96 -25.83 -21.72
C ILE A 58 11.30 -25.99 -21.01
N ASP A 59 12.38 -26.15 -21.78
CA ASP A 59 13.76 -26.21 -21.27
C ASP A 59 14.44 -24.84 -21.13
N GLU A 60 13.71 -23.75 -21.40
CA GLU A 60 14.18 -22.36 -21.40
C GLU A 60 15.31 -22.05 -22.41
N ASP A 61 15.72 -23.03 -23.23
CA ASP A 61 16.66 -22.83 -24.32
C ASP A 61 15.93 -22.42 -25.60
N LYS A 62 16.01 -21.13 -25.92
CA LYS A 62 15.46 -20.53 -27.14
C LYS A 62 16.04 -21.15 -28.43
N SER A 63 17.15 -21.88 -28.32
CA SER A 63 17.76 -22.59 -29.44
C SER A 63 17.11 -23.93 -29.75
N ASN A 64 16.46 -24.55 -28.77
CA ASN A 64 15.73 -25.79 -28.94
C ASN A 64 14.30 -25.52 -29.45
N ASN A 65 14.13 -25.52 -30.77
CA ASN A 65 12.84 -25.26 -31.43
C ASN A 65 12.07 -26.54 -31.77
N GLU A 66 12.37 -27.66 -31.11
CA GLU A 66 11.60 -28.90 -31.29
C GLU A 66 10.16 -28.73 -30.80
N ILE A 67 9.18 -29.23 -31.56
CA ILE A 67 7.75 -29.02 -31.23
C ILE A 67 7.38 -29.56 -29.84
N MET A 68 8.05 -30.62 -29.39
CA MET A 68 7.83 -31.22 -28.06
C MET A 68 8.43 -30.37 -26.93
N ASN A 69 9.37 -29.46 -27.24
CA ASN A 69 9.94 -28.50 -26.30
C ASN A 69 9.13 -27.19 -26.24
N LEU A 70 8.11 -27.04 -27.07
CA LEU A 70 7.29 -25.82 -27.12
C LEU A 70 5.96 -26.03 -26.39
N ALA A 71 5.57 -25.03 -25.62
CA ALA A 71 4.28 -24.99 -24.93
C ALA A 71 3.53 -23.69 -25.24
N LEU A 72 2.24 -23.79 -25.54
CA LEU A 72 1.36 -22.63 -25.70
C LEU A 72 0.79 -22.23 -24.33
N LEU A 73 1.11 -21.02 -23.90
CA LEU A 73 0.68 -20.48 -22.61
C LEU A 73 -0.05 -19.15 -22.79
N PRO A 74 -1.05 -18.84 -21.95
CA PRO A 74 -1.55 -17.47 -21.86
C PRO A 74 -0.40 -16.51 -21.54
N GLY A 75 -0.32 -15.37 -22.22
CA GLY A 75 0.80 -14.44 -22.09
C GLY A 75 1.02 -13.95 -20.65
N ARG A 76 -0.05 -13.80 -19.87
CA ARG A 76 0.00 -13.49 -18.44
C ARG A 76 0.71 -14.57 -17.62
N VAL A 77 0.49 -15.85 -17.95
CA VAL A 77 1.10 -16.98 -17.24
C VAL A 77 2.57 -17.08 -17.63
N HIS A 78 2.88 -16.93 -18.91
CA HIS A 78 4.26 -16.90 -19.39
C HIS A 78 5.09 -15.79 -18.72
N ALA A 79 4.55 -14.57 -18.63
CA ALA A 79 5.21 -13.46 -17.94
C ALA A 79 5.35 -13.71 -16.43
N TYR A 80 4.33 -14.28 -15.80
CA TYR A 80 4.37 -14.63 -14.38
C TYR A 80 5.43 -15.68 -14.06
N LEU A 81 5.53 -16.74 -14.88
CA LEU A 81 6.52 -17.82 -14.70
C LEU A 81 7.94 -17.25 -14.71
N HIS A 82 8.31 -16.52 -15.76
CA HIS A 82 9.63 -15.90 -15.85
C HIS A 82 9.87 -14.83 -14.77
N GLY A 83 8.82 -14.10 -14.36
CA GLY A 83 8.93 -13.17 -13.23
C GLY A 83 9.23 -13.89 -11.91
N LYS A 84 8.62 -15.06 -11.68
CA LYS A 84 8.83 -15.87 -10.48
C LYS A 84 10.17 -16.57 -10.48
N GLU A 85 10.58 -17.11 -11.61
CA GLU A 85 11.88 -17.73 -11.81
C GLU A 85 13.00 -16.70 -11.57
N HIS A 86 12.90 -15.53 -12.19
CA HIS A 86 13.87 -14.45 -11.99
C HIS A 86 13.92 -13.98 -10.53
N ASP A 87 12.78 -13.87 -9.85
CA ASP A 87 12.75 -13.58 -8.41
C ASP A 87 13.42 -14.69 -7.59
N LEU A 88 13.14 -15.96 -7.89
CA LEU A 88 13.72 -17.10 -7.15
C LEU A 88 15.26 -17.11 -7.20
N TYR A 89 15.85 -16.84 -8.36
CA TYR A 89 17.30 -16.90 -8.55
C TYR A 89 18.03 -15.58 -8.27
N HIS A 90 17.36 -14.44 -8.39
CA HIS A 90 17.97 -13.12 -8.28
C HIS A 90 17.37 -12.23 -7.17
N HIS A 91 16.62 -12.81 -6.23
CA HIS A 91 15.88 -12.08 -5.19
C HIS A 91 16.74 -11.00 -4.50
N GLU A 92 17.92 -11.39 -4.02
CA GLU A 92 18.81 -10.50 -3.27
C GLU A 92 19.30 -9.32 -4.13
N GLU A 93 19.65 -9.58 -5.39
CA GLU A 93 20.10 -8.56 -6.33
C GLU A 93 18.97 -7.57 -6.65
N ILE A 94 17.75 -8.08 -6.87
CA ILE A 94 16.56 -7.26 -7.12
C ILE A 94 16.27 -6.36 -5.93
N VAL A 95 16.24 -6.93 -4.71
CA VAL A 95 15.99 -6.17 -3.48
C VAL A 95 17.08 -5.11 -3.28
N LYS A 96 18.35 -5.48 -3.47
CA LYS A 96 19.47 -4.53 -3.37
C LYS A 96 19.33 -3.38 -4.36
N ASN A 97 19.02 -3.67 -5.63
CA ASN A 97 18.81 -2.67 -6.66
C ASN A 97 17.63 -1.73 -6.31
N LEU A 98 16.51 -2.28 -5.80
CA LEU A 98 15.36 -1.49 -5.37
C LEU A 98 15.71 -0.56 -4.20
N VAL A 99 16.40 -1.06 -3.19
CA VAL A 99 16.81 -0.29 -2.01
C VAL A 99 17.83 0.80 -2.38
N GLN A 100 18.78 0.50 -3.27
CA GLN A 100 19.84 1.43 -3.63
C GLN A 100 19.38 2.51 -4.61
N HIS A 101 18.48 2.18 -5.54
CA HIS A 101 18.14 3.09 -6.64
C HIS A 101 16.70 3.58 -6.62
N ALA A 102 15.72 2.71 -6.33
CA ALA A 102 14.30 3.07 -6.39
C ALA A 102 13.82 3.75 -5.10
N ALA A 103 14.15 3.20 -3.93
CA ALA A 103 13.70 3.73 -2.65
C ALA A 103 14.17 5.18 -2.38
N PRO A 104 15.42 5.59 -2.68
CA PRO A 104 15.85 6.97 -2.48
C PRO A 104 15.14 7.95 -3.41
N LYS A 105 14.93 7.56 -4.68
CA LYS A 105 14.17 8.38 -5.65
C LYS A 105 12.72 8.55 -5.21
N SER A 106 12.09 7.46 -4.76
CA SER A 106 10.74 7.49 -4.20
C SER A 106 10.67 8.43 -3.01
N LYS A 107 11.58 8.30 -2.03
CA LYS A 107 11.65 9.19 -0.87
C LYS A 107 11.78 10.66 -1.29
N THR A 108 12.72 10.98 -2.16
CA THR A 108 12.94 12.34 -2.66
C THR A 108 11.68 12.90 -3.32
N TRP A 109 10.99 12.12 -4.15
CA TRP A 109 9.75 12.55 -4.79
C TRP A 109 8.62 12.78 -3.79
N HIS A 110 8.40 11.89 -2.81
CA HIS A 110 7.37 12.06 -1.78
C HIS A 110 7.64 13.29 -0.87
N HIS A 111 8.91 13.65 -0.65
CA HIS A 111 9.27 14.88 0.07
C HIS A 111 9.24 16.14 -0.80
N SER A 112 9.07 16.03 -2.11
CA SER A 112 8.97 17.19 -3.00
C SER A 112 7.61 17.89 -2.87
N LYS A 113 7.55 19.17 -3.25
CA LYS A 113 6.30 19.93 -3.32
C LYS A 113 5.34 19.32 -4.35
N ALA A 114 5.84 19.03 -5.55
CA ALA A 114 5.07 18.42 -6.64
C ALA A 114 4.49 17.06 -6.24
N GLY A 115 5.26 16.20 -5.55
CA GLY A 115 4.77 14.91 -5.05
C GLY A 115 3.63 15.07 -4.04
N ARG A 116 3.74 16.02 -3.10
CA ARG A 116 2.65 16.30 -2.14
C ARG A 116 1.40 16.85 -2.81
N GLU A 117 1.56 17.72 -3.81
CA GLU A 117 0.45 18.28 -4.59
C GLU A 117 -0.27 17.16 -5.36
N TRP A 118 0.48 16.32 -6.07
CA TRP A 118 -0.06 15.17 -6.77
C TRP A 118 -0.82 14.22 -5.84
N HIS A 119 -0.25 13.85 -4.68
CA HIS A 119 -0.93 12.97 -3.71
C HIS A 119 -2.22 13.59 -3.16
N SER A 120 -2.24 14.91 -2.97
CA SER A 120 -3.44 15.65 -2.53
C SER A 120 -4.54 15.62 -3.57
N GLU A 121 -4.20 15.86 -4.84
CA GLU A 121 -5.14 15.81 -5.97
C GLU A 121 -5.65 14.39 -6.19
N HIS A 122 -4.75 13.42 -6.26
CA HIS A 122 -5.09 12.02 -6.45
C HIS A 122 -5.98 11.48 -5.33
N ALA A 123 -5.75 11.89 -4.07
CA ALA A 123 -6.60 11.54 -2.95
C ALA A 123 -8.02 12.13 -3.09
N LYS A 124 -8.17 13.35 -3.61
CA LYS A 124 -9.48 13.97 -3.87
C LYS A 124 -10.24 13.26 -4.99
N GLU A 125 -9.55 12.93 -6.08
CA GLU A 125 -10.12 12.18 -7.20
C GLU A 125 -10.61 10.81 -6.76
N SER A 126 -9.75 10.05 -6.08
CA SER A 126 -10.10 8.74 -5.52
C SER A 126 -11.29 8.84 -4.56
N ALA A 127 -11.29 9.85 -3.68
CA ALA A 127 -12.42 10.10 -2.80
C ALA A 127 -13.69 10.49 -3.56
N ALA A 128 -13.62 11.18 -4.69
CA ALA A 128 -14.78 11.59 -5.48
C ALA A 128 -15.55 10.39 -6.05
N HIS A 129 -14.82 9.39 -6.56
CA HIS A 129 -15.38 8.16 -7.12
C HIS A 129 -15.77 7.11 -6.07
N MET A 130 -15.54 7.40 -4.79
CA MET A 130 -15.80 6.46 -3.71
C MET A 130 -17.26 6.52 -3.24
N GLU A 131 -17.94 5.38 -3.31
CA GLU A 131 -19.30 5.21 -2.80
C GLU A 131 -19.34 5.20 -1.26
N LYS A 132 -20.44 5.70 -0.72
CA LYS A 132 -20.68 5.63 0.74
C LYS A 132 -21.05 4.21 1.12
N ARG A 133 -20.53 3.77 2.27
CA ARG A 133 -20.90 2.52 2.92
C ARG A 133 -21.60 2.80 4.23
N GLU A 134 -22.40 1.85 4.66
CA GLU A 134 -23.07 1.88 5.95
C GLU A 134 -22.13 1.48 7.08
N TYR A 135 -22.28 2.15 8.23
CA TYR A 135 -21.52 1.91 9.46
C TYR A 135 -22.44 1.98 10.67
N VAL A 136 -22.05 1.30 11.74
CA VAL A 136 -22.77 1.31 13.03
C VAL A 136 -21.96 2.08 14.06
N CYS A 137 -22.59 3.05 14.74
CA CYS A 137 -21.89 3.87 15.72
C CYS A 137 -21.61 3.11 17.02
N GLN A 138 -20.34 3.03 17.42
CA GLN A 138 -19.91 2.34 18.64
C GLN A 138 -20.42 2.96 19.96
N ASN A 139 -20.93 4.20 19.94
CA ASN A 139 -21.47 4.85 21.14
C ASN A 139 -22.99 4.72 21.30
N CYS A 140 -23.73 4.80 20.20
CA CYS A 140 -25.20 4.91 20.23
C CYS A 140 -25.92 3.85 19.39
N GLY A 141 -25.21 2.99 18.67
CA GLY A 141 -25.78 1.93 17.84
C GLY A 141 -26.46 2.40 16.55
N LYS A 142 -26.56 3.71 16.30
CA LYS A 142 -27.21 4.23 15.09
C LYS A 142 -26.42 3.89 13.83
N HIS A 143 -27.14 3.51 12.79
CA HIS A 143 -26.63 3.33 11.44
C HIS A 143 -26.37 4.69 10.79
N PHE A 144 -25.27 4.81 10.04
CA PHE A 144 -24.92 6.03 9.30
C PHE A 144 -24.07 5.73 8.08
N PHE A 145 -24.12 6.62 7.09
CA PHE A 145 -23.44 6.43 5.80
C PHE A 145 -22.27 7.39 5.65
N LYS A 146 -21.09 6.84 5.36
CA LYS A 146 -19.88 7.63 5.05
C LYS A 146 -19.05 6.96 3.97
N LYS A 147 -18.20 7.75 3.30
CA LYS A 147 -17.16 7.19 2.44
C LYS A 147 -16.21 6.37 3.33
N PRO A 148 -15.70 5.20 2.89
CA PRO A 148 -14.74 4.36 3.61
C PRO A 148 -13.34 4.99 3.73
N LEU A 149 -13.30 6.26 4.14
CA LEU A 149 -12.10 7.00 4.49
C LEU A 149 -11.88 6.87 6.00
N GLY A 150 -10.89 6.06 6.37
CA GLY A 150 -10.59 5.75 7.77
C GLY A 150 -11.61 4.82 8.43
N GLU A 151 -11.57 4.74 9.76
CA GLU A 151 -12.26 3.68 10.51
C GLU A 151 -13.76 3.93 10.79
N ASN A 152 -14.30 5.13 10.48
CA ASN A 152 -15.73 5.49 10.64
C ASN A 152 -16.43 4.89 11.88
N LYS A 153 -15.86 5.06 13.08
CA LYS A 153 -16.36 4.43 14.33
C LYS A 153 -17.60 5.11 14.95
N PHE A 154 -17.85 6.38 14.62
CA PHE A 154 -18.88 7.18 15.27
C PHE A 154 -19.69 8.00 14.26
N CYS A 155 -21.01 8.11 14.49
CA CYS A 155 -21.89 8.89 13.63
C CYS A 155 -21.64 10.42 13.73
N SER A 156 -21.10 10.90 14.85
CA SER A 156 -20.82 12.32 15.09
C SER A 156 -19.69 12.56 16.09
N ASN A 157 -19.15 13.78 16.10
CA ASN A 157 -18.17 14.22 17.09
C ASN A 157 -18.71 14.12 18.52
N ALA A 158 -20.01 14.40 18.71
CA ALA A 158 -20.67 14.24 20.00
C ALA A 158 -20.64 12.79 20.49
N CYS A 159 -20.92 11.82 19.61
CA CYS A 159 -20.83 10.40 19.96
C CYS A 159 -19.40 9.96 20.25
N ARG A 160 -18.41 10.45 19.49
CA ARG A 160 -17.00 10.18 19.76
C ARG A 160 -16.57 10.72 21.14
N SER A 161 -16.90 11.96 21.45
CA SER A 161 -16.57 12.58 22.74
C SER A 161 -17.34 11.95 23.92
N ALA A 162 -18.58 11.52 23.70
CA ALA A 162 -19.34 10.76 24.70
C ALA A 162 -18.71 9.39 24.96
N TYR A 163 -18.30 8.69 23.91
CA TYR A 163 -17.61 7.40 24.02
C TYR A 163 -16.33 7.51 24.83
N ARG A 164 -15.45 8.48 24.51
CA ARG A 164 -14.19 8.69 25.24
C ARG A 164 -14.39 8.97 26.73
N ARG A 165 -15.43 9.74 27.08
CA ARG A 165 -15.80 10.00 28.48
C ARG A 165 -16.32 8.75 29.18
N LYS A 166 -17.17 7.96 28.51
CA LYS A 166 -17.68 6.69 29.05
C LYS A 166 -16.56 5.66 29.26
N SER A 167 -15.57 5.63 28.37
CA SER A 167 -14.47 4.67 28.43
C SER A 167 -13.39 5.03 29.46
N GLY A 168 -13.42 6.23 30.04
CA GLY A 168 -12.40 6.70 30.99
C GLY A 168 -10.98 6.81 30.41
N VAL A 169 -10.82 6.78 29.08
CA VAL A 169 -9.50 6.72 28.42
C VAL A 169 -8.66 7.99 28.65
N ASP A 170 -9.34 9.09 28.99
CA ASP A 170 -8.72 10.39 29.25
C ASP A 170 -8.70 10.72 30.75
N ASP A 171 -9.02 9.76 31.61
CA ASP A 171 -9.01 9.95 33.05
C ASP A 171 -7.64 9.64 33.64
N GLU A 172 -7.22 10.45 34.61
CA GLU A 172 -5.95 10.31 35.31
C GLU A 172 -6.16 10.42 36.82
N THR A 173 -5.27 9.78 37.57
CA THR A 173 -5.29 9.83 39.03
C THR A 173 -4.41 10.98 39.50
N ARG A 174 -4.98 11.91 40.28
CA ARG A 174 -4.28 13.04 40.90
C ARG A 174 -4.34 12.93 42.42
N THR A 175 -3.43 13.62 43.09
CA THR A 175 -3.43 13.75 44.55
C THR A 175 -4.07 15.08 44.95
N CYS A 176 -5.03 15.04 45.88
CA CYS A 176 -5.71 16.24 46.34
C CYS A 176 -4.79 17.11 47.20
N ILE A 177 -4.66 18.38 46.82
CA ILE A 177 -3.80 19.34 47.54
C ILE A 177 -4.31 19.75 48.94
N ILE A 178 -5.56 19.42 49.29
CA ILE A 178 -6.16 19.78 50.58
C ILE A 178 -6.09 18.63 51.58
N CYS A 179 -6.40 17.40 51.14
CA CYS A 179 -6.50 16.25 52.03
C CYS A 179 -5.49 15.12 51.72
N GLY A 180 -4.71 15.25 50.65
CA GLY A 180 -3.72 14.24 50.24
C GLY A 180 -4.30 12.97 49.62
N LYS A 181 -5.63 12.83 49.52
CA LYS A 181 -6.26 11.64 48.94
C LYS A 181 -6.13 11.62 47.42
N GLN A 182 -5.90 10.43 46.87
CA GLN A 182 -5.97 10.21 45.42
C GLN A 182 -7.41 10.32 44.92
N PHE A 183 -7.57 10.91 43.75
CA PHE A 183 -8.85 11.02 43.06
C PHE A 183 -8.65 10.93 41.55
N THR A 184 -9.64 10.35 40.88
CA THR A 184 -9.64 10.27 39.42
C THR A 184 -10.36 11.48 38.84
N THR A 185 -9.76 12.10 37.84
CA THR A 185 -10.38 13.19 37.11
C THR A 185 -9.94 13.18 35.67
N ASN A 186 -10.73 13.79 34.79
CA ASN A 186 -10.37 13.88 33.40
C ASN A 186 -9.15 14.81 33.22
N LYS A 187 -8.15 14.39 32.43
CA LYS A 187 -6.89 15.12 32.25
C LYS A 187 -7.08 16.56 31.74
N TYR A 188 -8.16 16.82 31.00
CA TYR A 188 -8.48 18.16 30.51
C TYR A 188 -9.08 19.09 31.58
N THR A 189 -9.46 18.56 32.74
CA THR A 189 -9.99 19.37 33.85
C THR A 189 -8.84 19.99 34.63
N LYS A 190 -9.06 21.19 35.18
CA LYS A 190 -8.12 21.86 36.08
C LYS A 190 -8.29 21.45 37.56
N SER A 191 -9.07 20.41 37.85
CA SER A 191 -9.36 20.04 39.24
C SER A 191 -8.11 19.51 39.94
N VAL A 192 -7.77 20.15 41.07
CA VAL A 192 -6.67 19.76 41.97
C VAL A 192 -7.20 19.22 43.31
N THR A 193 -8.52 19.07 43.44
CA THR A 193 -9.19 18.66 44.68
C THR A 193 -10.13 17.48 44.45
N CYS A 194 -10.20 16.57 45.42
CA CYS A 194 -10.95 15.31 45.30
C CYS A 194 -12.47 15.44 45.49
N SER A 195 -12.95 16.53 46.08
CA SER A 195 -14.38 16.69 46.44
C SER A 195 -14.79 18.15 46.53
N ALA A 196 -16.09 18.43 46.49
CA ALA A 196 -16.66 19.77 46.68
C ALA A 196 -16.17 20.42 47.99
N SER A 197 -16.16 19.67 49.09
CA SER A 197 -15.63 20.14 50.37
C SER A 197 -14.16 20.56 50.30
N CYS A 198 -13.31 19.80 49.61
CA CYS A 198 -11.90 20.17 49.42
C CYS A 198 -11.76 21.37 48.49
N ARG A 199 -12.58 21.46 47.43
CA ARG A 199 -12.62 22.61 46.53
C ARG A 199 -12.98 23.89 47.27
N ASP A 200 -14.00 23.87 48.12
CA ASP A 200 -14.43 25.06 48.87
C ASP A 200 -13.34 25.53 49.84
N LYS A 201 -12.68 24.59 50.54
CA LYS A 201 -11.51 24.88 51.38
C LYS A 201 -10.35 25.46 50.57
N TYR A 202 -10.12 24.97 49.36
CA TYR A 202 -9.08 25.48 48.47
C TYR A 202 -9.37 26.91 48.02
N SER A 203 -10.60 27.20 47.57
CA SER A 203 -11.05 28.54 47.19
C SER A 203 -10.91 29.52 48.35
N TRP A 204 -11.36 29.14 49.56
CA TRP A 204 -11.22 29.96 50.76
C TRP A 204 -9.75 30.28 51.09
N ARG A 205 -8.86 29.28 51.02
CA ARG A 205 -7.42 29.48 51.25
C ARG A 205 -6.82 30.43 50.23
N TYR A 206 -7.17 30.27 48.95
CA TYR A 206 -6.67 31.11 47.86
C TYR A 206 -7.13 32.57 48.02
N ILE A 207 -8.41 32.80 48.30
CA ILE A 207 -8.98 34.14 48.55
C ILE A 207 -8.31 34.82 49.74
N ARG A 208 -8.11 34.11 50.87
CA ARG A 208 -7.40 34.65 52.04
C ARG A 208 -5.95 35.03 51.74
N GLN A 209 -5.27 34.21 50.94
CA GLN A 209 -3.87 34.42 50.59
C GLN A 209 -3.71 35.62 49.63
N ALA A 210 -4.64 35.79 48.69
CA ALA A 210 -4.68 36.96 47.81
C ALA A 210 -5.01 38.27 48.57
N ASN A 211 -5.98 38.23 49.50
CA ASN A 211 -6.32 39.38 50.35
C ASN A 211 -5.15 39.79 51.26
N ARG A 212 -4.36 38.84 51.78
CA ARG A 212 -3.13 39.12 52.56
C ARG A 212 -2.01 39.75 51.73
N GLN A 213 -1.99 39.55 50.42
CA GLN A 213 -0.99 40.11 49.51
C GLN A 213 -1.46 41.40 48.82
N GLY A 214 -2.59 41.98 49.24
CA GLY A 214 -3.12 43.23 48.68
C GLY A 214 -3.62 43.13 47.24
N LYS A 215 -3.80 41.91 46.69
CA LYS A 215 -4.31 41.71 45.33
C LYS A 215 -5.83 41.54 45.38
N CYS A 216 -6.57 42.54 44.89
CA CYS A 216 -8.00 42.41 44.64
C CYS A 216 -8.26 41.32 43.59
N LEU A 217 -8.95 40.24 43.97
CA LEU A 217 -9.36 39.18 43.05
C LEU A 217 -10.62 39.63 42.29
N GLN A 218 -10.46 40.03 41.03
CA GLN A 218 -11.58 40.14 40.11
C GLN A 218 -12.15 38.74 39.86
N HIS A 219 -13.43 38.56 40.20
CA HIS A 219 -14.17 37.35 39.94
C HIS A 219 -14.61 37.35 38.46
N GLY A 220 -14.09 36.41 37.67
CA GLY A 220 -14.57 36.11 36.32
C GLY A 220 -15.10 34.68 36.28
N GLY A 221 -16.33 34.53 35.80
CA GLY A 221 -17.07 33.25 35.73
C GLY A 221 -16.60 32.27 34.66
#